data_AF-A0A0F9DWG2-F1
#
_entry.id   AF-A0A0F9DWG2-F1
#
_cell.length_a   1.000
_cell.length_b   1.000
_cell.length_c   1.000
_cell.angle_alpha   90.00
_cell.angle_beta   90.00
_cell.angle_gamma   90.00
#
_symmetry.space_group_name_H-M   'P 1'
#
loop_
_entity.id
_entity.type
_entity.pdbx_description
1 polymer ?
#
loop_
_entity_poly.entity_id
_entity_poly.type
_entity_poly.pdbx_seq_one_letter_code
_entity_poly.pdbx_strand_id
1 'polypeptide(L)' 'WLENTAGLNYEENQFVVGTPSASVAEYLDKNQRSLIEKTLSEITDRNIKVYFEVHT' A
#
# COMPACT_ATOMS: atom_id res chain seq x y z
N TRP A 1 0.29 5.40 11.18
CA TRP A 1 1.13 4.93 10.05
C TRP A 1 0.50 5.22 8.69
N LEU A 2 -0.79 4.92 8.46
CA LEU A 2 -1.45 5.20 7.17
C LEU A 2 -1.83 6.68 6.93
N GLU A 3 -1.93 7.49 7.99
CA GLU A 3 -2.41 8.89 7.94
C GLU A 3 -1.63 9.79 6.96
N ASN A 4 -0.34 9.54 6.74
CA ASN A 4 0.51 10.32 5.84
C ASN A 4 0.92 9.51 4.61
N THR A 5 0.03 8.65 4.12
CA THR A 5 0.25 7.88 2.88
C THR A 5 -0.63 8.40 1.76
N ALA A 6 -0.15 8.28 0.52
CA ALA A 6 -0.89 8.69 -0.66
C ALA A 6 -0.93 7.54 -1.67
N GLY A 7 -2.04 7.38 -2.38
CA GLY A 7 -2.08 6.49 -3.55
C GLY A 7 -1.38 7.17 -4.73
N LEU A 8 -0.38 6.51 -5.31
CA LEU A 8 0.44 7.07 -6.40
C LEU A 8 0.05 6.51 -7.76
N ASN A 9 -0.20 5.20 -7.83
CA ASN A 9 -0.59 4.54 -9.06
C ASN A 9 -1.47 3.31 -8.81
N TYR A 10 -2.29 2.95 -9.79
CA TYR A 10 -3.03 1.70 -9.83
C TYR A 10 -3.09 1.14 -11.25
N GLU A 11 -2.34 0.07 -11.52
CA GLU A 11 -2.31 -0.62 -12.80
C GLU A 11 -2.18 -2.13 -12.59
N GLU A 12 -2.87 -2.94 -13.41
CA GLU A 12 -2.75 -4.41 -13.40
C GLU A 12 -2.94 -5.07 -12.01
N ASN A 13 -3.85 -4.54 -11.19
CA ASN A 13 -4.10 -4.95 -9.80
C ASN A 13 -2.90 -4.72 -8.86
N GLN A 14 -1.96 -3.86 -9.25
CA GLN A 14 -0.88 -3.37 -8.42
C GLN A 14 -1.21 -1.95 -7.98
N PHE A 15 -1.21 -1.74 -6.67
CA PHE A 15 -1.46 -0.45 -6.05
C PHE A 15 -0.19 0.07 -5.41
N VAL A 16 0.28 1.25 -5.84
CA VAL A 16 1.49 1.89 -5.31
C VAL A 16 1.10 2.93 -4.29
N VAL A 17 1.65 2.80 -3.08
CA VAL A 17 1.40 3.68 -1.94
C VAL A 17 2.67 4.45 -1.60
N GLY A 18 2.59 5.77 -1.67
CA GLY A 18 3.59 6.71 -1.22
C GLY A 18 3.61 6.81 0.30
N THR A 19 4.81 6.87 0.86
CA THR A 19 5.07 6.92 2.30
C THR A 19 6.05 8.05 2.63
N PRO A 20 6.00 8.64 3.83
CA PRO A 20 6.82 9.80 4.18
C PRO A 20 8.28 9.43 4.47
N SER A 21 8.59 8.13 4.65
CA SER A 21 9.96 7.65 4.87
C SER A 21 10.08 6.14 4.63
N ALA A 22 11.32 5.68 4.37
CA ALA A 22 11.62 4.27 4.18
C ALA A 22 11.24 3.41 5.40
N SER A 23 11.36 3.96 6.63
CA SER A 23 10.94 3.26 7.84
C SER A 23 9.43 3.02 7.89
N VAL A 24 8.62 3.95 7.36
CA VAL A 24 7.18 3.75 7.24
C VAL A 24 6.86 2.70 6.18
N ALA A 25 7.51 2.76 5.01
CA ALA A 25 7.37 1.75 3.96
C ALA A 25 7.68 0.34 4.48
N GLU A 26 8.83 0.18 5.17
CA GLU A 26 9.24 -1.10 5.74
C GLU A 26 8.24 -1.61 6.80
N TYR A 27 7.76 -0.72 7.67
CA TYR A 27 6.77 -1.09 8.68
C TYR A 27 5.48 -1.59 8.04
N LEU A 28 4.96 -0.86 7.05
CA LEU A 28 3.74 -1.22 6.33
C LEU A 28 3.90 -2.54 5.59
N ASP A 29 5.03 -2.73 4.90
CA ASP A 29 5.32 -3.96 4.16
C ASP A 29 5.39 -5.19 5.07
N LYS A 30 6.10 -5.08 6.21
CA LYS A 30 6.30 -6.21 7.13
C LYS A 30 5.11 -6.53 8.02
N ASN A 31 4.38 -5.51 8.47
CA ASN A 31 3.38 -5.67 9.54
C ASN A 31 1.94 -5.51 9.06
N GLN A 32 1.70 -4.82 7.94
CA GLN A 32 0.35 -4.42 7.53
C GLN A 32 -0.02 -4.86 6.10
N ARG A 33 0.93 -5.30 5.27
CA ARG A 33 0.69 -5.72 3.87
C ARG A 33 -0.50 -6.65 3.73
N SER A 34 -0.55 -7.75 4.49
CA SER A 34 -1.62 -8.75 4.35
C SER A 34 -3.00 -8.18 4.64
N LEU A 35 -3.12 -7.29 5.63
CA LEU A 35 -4.38 -6.62 5.95
C LEU A 35 -4.77 -5.64 4.84
N ILE A 36 -3.82 -4.83 4.37
CA ILE A 36 -4.05 -3.84 3.31
C ILE A 36 -4.47 -4.54 2.00
N GLU A 37 -3.74 -5.57 1.57
CA GLU A 37 -4.08 -6.35 0.37
C GLU A 37 -5.46 -7.00 0.49
N LYS A 38 -5.78 -7.58 1.65
CA LYS A 38 -7.10 -8.18 1.91
C LYS A 38 -8.20 -7.14 1.81
N THR A 39 -8.06 -6.01 2.49
CA THR A 39 -9.06 -4.94 2.47
C THR A 39 -9.27 -4.37 1.07
N LEU A 40 -8.18 -4.09 0.33
CA LEU A 40 -8.27 -3.64 -1.05
C LEU A 40 -8.95 -4.70 -1.93
N SER A 41 -8.66 -5.98 -1.70
CA SER A 41 -9.27 -7.06 -2.47
C SER A 41 -10.77 -7.19 -2.21
N GLU A 42 -11.20 -7.07 -0.95
CA GLU A 42 -12.62 -7.08 -0.56
C GLU A 42 -13.40 -5.89 -1.12
N ILE A 43 -12.78 -4.70 -1.19
CA ILE A 43 -13.43 -3.49 -1.71
C ILE A 43 -13.52 -3.51 -3.25
N THR A 44 -12.51 -4.06 -3.91
CA THR A 44 -12.40 -4.02 -5.38
C THR A 44 -12.91 -5.28 -6.09
N ASP A 45 -13.21 -6.34 -5.34
CA ASP A 45 -13.49 -7.69 -5.84
C ASP A 45 -12.39 -8.21 -6.78
N ARG A 46 -11.13 -7.86 -6.48
CA ARG A 46 -9.94 -8.22 -7.27
C ARG A 46 -8.79 -8.57 -6.35
N ASN A 47 -7.86 -9.41 -6.79
CA ASN A 47 -6.65 -9.69 -5.99
C ASN A 47 -5.64 -8.56 -6.16
N ILE A 48 -5.55 -7.67 -5.18
CA ILE A 48 -4.68 -6.49 -5.23
C ILE A 48 -3.34 -6.75 -4.55
N LYS A 49 -2.25 -6.43 -5.23
CA LYS A 49 -0.89 -6.34 -4.64
C LYS A 49 -0.56 -4.91 -4.31
N VAL A 50 -0.01 -4.69 -3.13
CA VAL A 50 0.42 -3.35 -2.70
C VAL A 50 1.94 -3.22 -2.77
N TYR A 51 2.43 -2.05 -3.15
CA TYR A 51 3.83 -1.68 -3.12
C TYR A 51 3.98 -0.36 -2.38
N PHE A 52 5.08 -0.21 -1.64
CA PHE A 52 5.35 0.99 -0.85
C PHE A 52 6.62 1.65 -1.35
N GLU A 53 6.56 2.95 -1.57
CA GLU A 53 7.72 3.76 -1.94
C GLU A 53 7.76 5.06 -1.14
N VAL A 54 8.92 5.69 -1.09
CA VAL A 54 9.06 6.99 -0.43
C VAL A 54 8.56 8.07 -1.38
N HIS A 55 7.60 8.86 -0.93
CA HIS A 55 6.99 9.94 -1.70
C HIS A 55 6.68 11.12 -0.78
N THR A 56 7.13 12.30 -1.17
CA THR A 56 6.98 13.59 -0.46
C THR A 56 6.01 14.49 -1.18
#